data_AF-B0W3A2-F1
#
_entry.id   AF-B0W3A2-F1
#
_cell.length_a   1.000
_cell.length_b   1.000
_cell.length_c   1.000
_cell.angle_alpha   90.00
_cell.angle_beta   90.00
_cell.angle_gamma   90.00
#
_symmetry.space_group_name_H-M   'P 1'
#
loop_
_entity.id
_entity.type
_entity.pdbx_description
1 polymer ?
#
loop_
_entity_poly.entity_id
_entity_poly.type
_entity_poly.pdbx_seq_one_letter_code
_entity_poly.pdbx_strand_id
1 'polypeptide(L)'
;MQVRHGGHLFNKHVVRGTMVYWRCSQHQVFKCKARLKSDGNYVKYIVGCRGSRKLKVGDFTYTKNKESVNKTYWSCARAGMHKCKARVLTYTLTNGEQNLVVRYPNHNHDPF
;
A
#
# COMPACT_ATOMS: atom_id res chain seq x y z
N MET A 1 2.51 7.71 7.77
CA MET A 1 2.03 6.60 6.90
C MET A 1 1.26 5.63 7.77
N GLN A 2 0.05 5.27 7.35
CA GLN A 2 -0.81 4.29 8.03
C GLN A 2 -1.19 3.15 7.07
N VAL A 3 -1.41 1.96 7.62
CA VAL A 3 -1.80 0.76 6.87
C VAL A 3 -3.11 0.24 7.45
N ARG A 4 -4.07 -0.12 6.59
CA ARG A 4 -5.32 -0.76 6.99
C ARG A 4 -5.29 -2.23 6.63
N HIS A 5 -5.46 -3.11 7.61
CA HIS A 5 -5.42 -4.57 7.43
C HIS A 5 -6.31 -5.26 8.47
N GLY A 6 -7.09 -6.26 8.05
CA GLY A 6 -7.96 -7.02 8.96
C GLY A 6 -8.92 -6.15 9.80
N GLY A 7 -9.50 -5.10 9.20
CA GLY A 7 -10.39 -4.16 9.91
C GLY A 7 -9.70 -3.13 10.80
N HIS A 8 -8.42 -3.30 11.11
CA HIS A 8 -7.64 -2.38 11.94
C HIS A 8 -6.88 -1.34 11.11
N LEU A 9 -6.73 -0.14 11.68
CA LEU A 9 -5.81 0.90 11.19
C LEU A 9 -4.53 0.83 12.02
N PHE A 10 -3.38 0.84 11.36
CA PHE A 10 -2.07 0.74 12.00
C PHE A 10 -1.22 1.97 11.71
N ASN A 11 -0.62 2.52 12.75
CA ASN A 11 0.39 3.58 12.69
C ASN A 11 1.79 2.96 12.66
N LYS A 12 2.69 3.58 11.90
CA LYS A 12 4.11 3.22 11.91
C LYS A 12 4.68 3.43 13.32
N HIS A 13 5.27 2.40 13.91
CA HIS A 13 5.85 2.44 15.26
C HIS A 13 7.38 2.55 15.19
N VAL A 14 8.05 1.58 14.57
CA VAL A 14 9.52 1.56 14.48
C VAL A 14 9.97 0.85 13.21
N VAL A 15 11.12 1.24 12.67
CA VAL A 15 11.80 0.53 11.56
C VAL A 15 13.04 -0.15 12.13
N ARG A 16 13.29 -1.40 11.76
CA ARG A 16 14.50 -2.16 12.11
C ARG A 16 15.02 -2.89 10.88
N GLY A 17 16.18 -2.48 10.39
CA GLY A 17 16.69 -2.97 9.10
C GLY A 17 15.68 -2.66 7.99
N THR A 18 15.30 -3.68 7.21
CA THR A 18 14.24 -3.55 6.21
C THR A 18 12.84 -3.62 6.82
N MET A 19 12.64 -4.12 8.05
CA MET A 19 11.30 -4.31 8.60
C MET A 19 10.69 -3.03 9.17
N VAL A 20 9.42 -2.78 8.85
CA VAL A 20 8.59 -1.76 9.46
C VAL A 20 7.59 -2.43 10.40
N TYR A 21 7.61 -2.01 11.66
CA TYR A 21 6.69 -2.46 12.70
C TYR A 21 5.59 -1.43 12.88
N TRP A 22 4.36 -1.93 12.96
CA TRP A 22 3.16 -1.12 13.05
C TRP A 22 2.37 -1.46 14.30
N ARG A 23 1.73 -0.45 14.88
CA ARG A 23 0.90 -0.54 16.09
C ARG A 23 -0.50 -0.07 15.74
N CYS A 24 -1.53 -0.81 16.18
CA CYS A 24 -2.91 -0.38 15.96
C CYS A 24 -3.15 1.04 16.52
N SER A 25 -3.90 1.86 15.79
CA SER A 25 -4.27 3.22 16.21
C SER A 25 -5.04 3.23 17.54
N GLN A 26 -5.76 2.15 17.83
CA GLN A 26 -6.54 1.96 19.05
C GLN A 26 -5.71 1.42 20.24
N HIS A 27 -4.38 1.35 20.12
CA HIS A 27 -3.51 0.79 21.17
C HIS A 27 -3.55 1.58 22.48
N GLN A 28 -3.58 2.92 22.42
CA GLN A 28 -3.56 3.75 23.63
C GLN A 28 -4.92 3.78 24.31
N VAL A 29 -6.00 3.97 23.53
CA VAL A 29 -7.37 4.14 24.02
C VAL A 29 -7.99 2.81 24.46
N PHE A 30 -7.94 1.79 23.60
CA PHE A 30 -8.61 0.50 23.84
C PHE A 30 -7.67 -0.62 24.24
N LYS A 31 -6.40 -0.31 24.56
CA LYS A 31 -5.34 -1.30 24.82
C LYS A 31 -5.24 -2.38 23.74
N CYS A 32 -5.64 -2.05 22.51
CA CYS A 32 -5.65 -2.99 21.40
C CYS A 32 -4.24 -3.55 21.17
N LYS A 33 -4.15 -4.88 21.14
CA LYS A 33 -2.88 -5.62 21.00
C LYS A 33 -2.52 -5.94 19.55
N ALA A 34 -3.38 -5.61 18.59
CA ALA A 34 -3.11 -5.87 17.17
C ALA A 34 -1.79 -5.20 16.73
N ARG A 35 -0.92 -6.02 16.12
CA ARG A 35 0.38 -5.62 15.56
C ARG A 35 0.48 -6.09 14.11
N LEU A 36 1.23 -5.35 13.32
CA LEU A 36 1.59 -5.75 11.96
C LEU A 36 3.09 -5.51 11.79
N LYS A 37 3.76 -6.38 11.03
CA LYS A 37 5.09 -6.14 10.50
C LYS A 37 5.02 -6.22 8.98
N SER A 38 5.75 -5.36 8.30
CA SER A 38 5.90 -5.43 6.84
C SER A 38 7.35 -5.24 6.49
N ASP A 39 7.81 -5.80 5.38
CA ASP A 39 9.07 -5.35 4.80
C ASP A 39 8.93 -3.88 4.36
N GLY A 40 9.99 -3.10 4.45
CA GLY A 40 10.06 -1.70 4.06
C GLY A 40 10.00 -1.53 2.55
N ASN A 41 10.33 -2.59 1.80
CA ASN A 41 10.05 -2.70 0.38
C ASN A 41 8.64 -3.21 0.08
N TYR A 42 7.82 -3.54 1.10
CA TYR A 42 6.45 -4.00 0.87
C TYR A 42 5.63 -2.95 0.14
N VAL A 43 5.84 -1.65 0.42
CA VAL A 43 5.28 -0.57 -0.40
C VAL A 43 6.40 0.33 -0.87
N LYS A 44 6.64 0.37 -2.18
CA LYS A 44 7.60 1.30 -2.77
C LYS A 44 7.21 1.77 -4.16
N TYR A 45 7.64 2.97 -4.51
CA TYR A 45 7.63 3.40 -5.90
C TYR A 45 8.81 2.77 -6.62
N ILE A 46 8.56 2.20 -7.79
CA ILE A 46 9.59 1.67 -8.69
C ILE A 46 9.47 2.36 -10.05
N VAL A 47 10.54 2.32 -10.83
CA VAL A 47 10.56 2.85 -12.19
C VAL A 47 10.38 1.66 -13.16
N GLY A 48 9.40 1.76 -14.07
CA GLY A 48 9.23 0.79 -15.14
C GLY A 48 10.24 0.97 -16.27
N CYS A 49 10.35 0.00 -17.17
CA CYS A 49 11.31 -0.01 -18.28
C CYS A 49 11.26 1.21 -19.22
N ARG A 50 10.17 2.00 -19.18
CA ARG A 50 9.97 3.20 -20.01
C ARG A 50 9.97 4.49 -19.16
N GLY A 51 10.62 4.47 -18.00
CA GLY A 51 10.66 5.61 -17.08
C GLY A 51 9.37 5.88 -16.30
N SER A 52 8.30 5.11 -16.54
CA SER A 52 7.01 5.33 -15.89
C SER A 52 7.05 4.92 -14.41
N ARG A 53 6.56 5.81 -13.53
CA ARG A 53 6.44 5.52 -12.09
C ARG A 53 5.37 4.44 -11.87
N LYS A 54 5.75 3.36 -11.19
CA LYS A 54 4.87 2.26 -10.75
C LYS A 54 4.88 2.18 -9.23
N LEU A 55 3.83 1.58 -8.68
CA LEU A 55 3.72 1.28 -7.25
C LEU A 55 3.88 -0.24 -7.06
N LYS A 56 4.83 -0.68 -6.25
CA LYS A 56 4.95 -2.07 -5.79
C LYS A 56 4.27 -2.19 -4.43
N VAL A 57 3.36 -3.16 -4.29
CA VAL A 57 2.69 -3.53 -3.03
C VAL A 57 2.82 -5.04 -2.85
N GLY A 58 3.61 -5.48 -1.88
CA GLY A 58 4.06 -6.87 -1.78
C GLY A 58 4.83 -7.28 -3.02
N ASP A 59 4.45 -8.40 -3.61
CA ASP A 59 5.06 -8.93 -4.84
C ASP A 59 4.35 -8.45 -6.11
N PHE A 60 3.27 -7.67 -5.99
CA PHE A 60 2.51 -7.17 -7.12
C PHE A 60 2.89 -5.73 -7.48
N THR A 61 2.87 -5.44 -8.77
CA THR A 61 3.10 -4.10 -9.30
C THR A 61 1.82 -3.48 -9.85
N TYR A 62 1.70 -2.17 -9.70
CA TYR A 62 0.55 -1.40 -10.09
C TYR A 62 0.98 -0.21 -10.96
N THR A 63 0.21 0.06 -12.00
CA THR A 63 0.36 1.19 -12.90
C THR A 63 -0.57 2.32 -12.50
N LYS A 64 -0.11 3.56 -12.64
CA LYS A 64 -0.92 4.76 -12.38
C LYS A 64 -2.09 4.79 -13.37
N ASN A 65 -3.31 4.92 -12.85
CA ASN A 65 -4.54 5.01 -13.65
C ASN A 65 -5.03 6.46 -13.75
N LYS A 66 -5.28 7.08 -12.59
CA LYS A 66 -5.73 8.48 -12.49
C LYS A 66 -5.03 9.15 -11.33
N GLU A 67 -4.63 10.38 -11.52
CA GLU A 67 -4.07 11.24 -10.48
C GLU A 67 -4.98 12.45 -10.27
N SER A 68 -5.05 12.89 -9.03
CA SER A 68 -5.74 14.09 -8.57
C SER A 68 -4.84 14.75 -7.53
N VAL A 69 -5.16 15.99 -7.14
CA VAL A 69 -4.30 16.84 -6.27
C VAL A 69 -3.68 16.09 -5.09
N ASN A 70 -4.46 15.26 -4.40
CA ASN A 70 -4.01 14.52 -3.22
C ASN A 70 -4.25 13.00 -3.30
N LYS A 71 -4.66 12.47 -4.45
CA LYS A 71 -5.07 11.06 -4.60
C LYS A 71 -4.52 10.48 -5.90
N THR A 72 -3.96 9.29 -5.84
CA THR A 72 -3.52 8.54 -7.02
C THR A 72 -4.14 7.15 -6.99
N TYR A 73 -4.84 6.82 -8.06
CA TYR A 73 -5.47 5.52 -8.27
C TYR A 73 -4.54 4.63 -9.08
N TRP A 74 -4.37 3.41 -8.61
CA TRP A 74 -3.45 2.43 -9.17
C TRP A 74 -4.20 1.15 -9.54
N SER A 75 -3.90 0.65 -10.73
CA SER A 75 -4.43 -0.60 -11.28
C SER A 75 -3.33 -1.65 -11.29
N CYS A 76 -3.63 -2.93 -11.02
CA CYS A 76 -2.64 -3.98 -11.21
C CYS A 76 -2.02 -3.88 -12.61
N ALA A 77 -0.70 -4.05 -12.72
CA ALA A 77 0.01 -3.98 -13.99
C ALA A 77 -0.49 -5.04 -15.00
N ARG A 78 -1.07 -6.14 -14.51
CA ARG A 78 -1.69 -7.20 -15.30
C ARG A 78 -3.19 -7.02 -15.51
N ALA A 79 -3.76 -5.85 -15.18
CA ALA A 79 -5.19 -5.58 -15.39
C ALA A 79 -5.62 -5.71 -16.87
N GLY A 80 -4.75 -5.35 -17.82
CA GLY A 80 -5.03 -5.54 -19.24
C GLY A 80 -4.97 -7.00 -19.68
N MET A 81 -3.89 -7.70 -19.30
CA MET A 81 -3.56 -9.05 -19.74
C MET A 81 -4.39 -10.14 -19.04
N HIS A 82 -4.52 -10.09 -17.71
CA HIS A 82 -5.22 -11.09 -16.91
C HIS A 82 -6.61 -10.64 -16.47
N LYS A 83 -7.09 -9.49 -16.95
CA LYS A 83 -8.32 -8.84 -16.45
C LYS A 83 -8.33 -8.68 -14.91
N CYS A 84 -7.15 -8.58 -14.30
CA CYS A 84 -6.98 -8.50 -12.86
C CYS A 84 -7.70 -7.27 -12.29
N LYS A 85 -8.53 -7.49 -11.27
CA LYS A 85 -9.36 -6.45 -10.64
C LYS A 85 -8.70 -5.79 -9.44
N ALA A 86 -7.49 -6.17 -9.08
CA ALA A 86 -6.79 -5.56 -7.95
C ALA A 86 -6.56 -4.05 -8.18
N ARG A 87 -6.84 -3.27 -7.13
CA ARG A 87 -6.74 -1.80 -7.13
C ARG A 87 -6.19 -1.28 -5.82
N VAL A 88 -5.38 -0.24 -5.92
CA VAL A 88 -4.81 0.49 -4.78
C VAL A 88 -5.07 1.99 -4.96
N LEU A 89 -5.28 2.67 -3.85
CA LEU A 89 -5.39 4.13 -3.78
C LEU A 89 -4.30 4.64 -2.84
N THR A 90 -3.47 5.57 -3.30
CA THR A 90 -2.61 6.35 -2.42
C THR A 90 -3.18 7.75 -2.27
N TYR A 91 -3.05 8.34 -1.09
CA TYR A 91 -3.43 9.73 -0.89
C TYR A 91 -2.58 10.43 0.16
N THR A 92 -2.42 11.74 -0.02
CA THR A 92 -1.66 12.59 0.90
C THR A 92 -2.65 13.36 1.78
N LEU A 93 -2.49 13.25 3.09
CA LEU A 93 -3.24 14.04 4.07
C LEU A 93 -2.70 15.49 4.11
N THR A 94 -3.49 16.39 4.68
CA THR A 94 -3.12 17.82 4.83
C THR A 94 -1.85 18.04 5.64
N ASN A 95 -1.49 17.11 6.52
CA ASN A 95 -0.24 17.11 7.29
C ASN A 95 0.97 16.57 6.51
N GLY A 96 0.84 16.30 5.20
CA GLY A 96 1.89 15.76 4.35
C GLY A 96 2.05 14.23 4.42
N GLU A 97 1.28 13.53 5.27
CA GLU A 97 1.40 12.08 5.38
C GLU A 97 0.79 11.34 4.20
N GLN A 98 1.57 10.44 3.59
CA GLN A 98 1.09 9.52 2.57
C GLN A 98 0.45 8.28 3.21
N ASN A 99 -0.72 7.93 2.69
CA ASN A 99 -1.48 6.74 3.06
C ASN A 99 -1.77 5.87 1.84
N LEU A 100 -1.95 4.58 2.09
CA LEU A 100 -2.26 3.59 1.07
C LEU A 100 -3.46 2.77 1.51
N VAL A 101 -4.43 2.62 0.62
CA VAL A 101 -5.62 1.80 0.79
C VAL A 101 -5.68 0.78 -0.34
N VAL A 102 -5.60 -0.50 0.01
CA VAL A 102 -5.88 -1.60 -0.91
C VAL A 102 -7.40 -1.72 -1.01
N ARG A 103 -7.97 -1.40 -2.18
CA ARG A 103 -9.42 -1.47 -2.40
C ARG A 103 -9.88 -2.87 -2.81
N TYR A 104 -9.12 -3.49 -3.70
CA TYR A 104 -9.34 -4.86 -4.14
C TYR A 104 -8.02 -5.62 -3.96
N PRO A 105 -7.90 -6.48 -2.93
CA PRO A 105 -6.64 -7.14 -2.59
C PRO A 105 -6.36 -8.40 -3.41
N ASN A 106 -7.40 -9.04 -3.96
CA ASN A 106 -7.28 -10.33 -4.62
C ASN A 106 -6.72 -10.18 -6.04
N HIS A 107 -5.69 -10.97 -6.34
CA HIS A 107 -5.15 -11.16 -7.69
C HIS A 107 -5.59 -12.53 -8.22
N ASN A 108 -5.79 -12.62 -9.53
CA ASN A 108 -6.16 -13.84 -10.23
C ASN A 108 -4.99 -14.41 -11.05
N HIS A 109 -3.78 -14.07 -10.64
CA HIS A 109 -2.54 -14.48 -11.28
C HIS A 109 -1.42 -14.45 -10.25
N ASP A 110 -0.39 -15.22 -10.51
CA ASP A 110 0.81 -15.22 -9.68
C ASP A 110 1.58 -13.89 -9.75
N PRO A 111 2.35 -13.55 -8.71
CA PRO A 111 3.31 -12.47 -8.77
C PRO A 111 4.36 -12.68 -9.88
N PHE A 112 4.92 -11.58 -10.38
CA PHE A 112 6.02 -11.58 -11.35
C PHE A 112 7.32 -11.11 -10.70
#